data_AF-A0A7R9DY54-F1
#
_entry.id   AF-A0A7R9DY54-F1
#
_cell.length_a   1.000
_cell.length_b   1.000
_cell.length_c   1.000
_cell.angle_alpha   90.00
_cell.angle_beta   90.00
_cell.angle_gamma   90.00
#
_symmetry.space_group_name_H-M   'P 1'
#
loop_
_entity.id
_entity.type
_entity.pdbx_description
1 polymer ?
#
loop_
_entity_poly.entity_id
_entity_poly.type
_entity_poly.pdbx_seq_one_letter_code
_entity_poly.pdbx_strand_id
1 'polypeptide(L)' 'MGSFVAGFASSNLGDVSPNTRGPRCEKSGLECDVSSSTCSRNERCFSSGPGEDMVSSTRIIAEKLLDKAL' A
#
# COMPACT_ATOMS: atom_id res chain seq x y z
N MET A 1 -9.69 -0.75 -37.01
CA MET A 1 -9.76 -0.89 -35.54
C MET A 1 -8.71 0.03 -34.97
N GLY A 2 -9.11 1.07 -34.23
CA GLY A 2 -8.15 1.88 -33.49
C GLY A 2 -7.61 1.09 -32.30
N SER A 3 -6.38 1.37 -31.88
CA SER A 3 -5.80 0.80 -30.67
C SER A 3 -6.52 1.33 -29.44
N PHE A 4 -6.96 0.44 -28.54
CA PHE A 4 -7.45 0.82 -27.21
C PHE A 4 -6.33 1.52 -26.42
N VAL A 5 -6.66 2.63 -25.74
CA VAL A 5 -5.75 3.37 -24.88
C VAL A 5 -6.45 3.60 -23.55
N ALA A 6 -5.79 3.26 -22.44
CA ALA A 6 -6.23 3.53 -21.08
C ALA A 6 -5.08 4.09 -20.25
N GLY A 7 -5.41 4.94 -19.28
CA GLY A 7 -4.44 5.55 -18.38
C GLY A 7 -5.04 5.84 -17.01
N PHE A 8 -4.24 5.63 -15.97
CA PHE A 8 -4.56 6.04 -14.60
C PHE A 8 -3.76 7.30 -14.29
N ALA A 9 -4.45 8.42 -14.06
CA ALA A 9 -3.83 9.68 -13.67
C ALA A 9 -3.74 9.79 -12.15
N SER A 10 -2.64 10.33 -11.64
CA SER A 10 -2.49 10.65 -10.22
C SER A 10 -3.45 11.76 -9.80
N SER A 11 -3.96 11.68 -8.57
CA SER A 11 -4.78 12.72 -7.93
C SER A 11 -4.04 13.23 -6.67
N ASN A 12 -4.76 13.44 -5.57
CA ASN A 12 -4.27 13.79 -4.24
C ASN A 12 -3.71 12.56 -3.48
N LEU A 13 -2.48 12.15 -3.81
CA LEU A 13 -1.86 10.92 -3.26
C LEU A 13 -0.83 11.19 -2.13
N GLY A 14 -0.82 12.38 -1.54
CA GLY A 14 0.25 12.80 -0.61
C GLY A 14 0.29 12.03 0.71
N ASP A 15 -0.85 11.53 1.17
CA ASP A 15 -1.08 10.84 2.43
C ASP A 15 -1.69 9.43 2.25
N VAL A 16 -1.80 8.95 1.02
CA VAL A 16 -2.44 7.67 0.67
C VAL A 16 -1.39 6.61 0.40
N SER A 17 -1.52 5.44 1.04
CA SER A 17 -0.62 4.30 0.84
C SER A 17 -1.35 3.11 0.21
N PRO A 18 -0.75 2.40 -0.78
CA PRO A 18 -1.27 1.13 -1.28
C PRO A 18 -1.07 -0.02 -0.29
N ASN A 19 -0.25 0.17 0.76
CA ASN A 19 0.03 -0.83 1.77
C ASN A 19 -1.12 -0.88 2.79
N THR A 20 -2.11 -1.70 2.49
CA THR A 20 -3.41 -1.73 3.17
C THR A 20 -3.45 -2.56 4.47
N ARG A 21 -2.38 -3.27 4.85
CA ARG A 21 -2.33 -4.04 6.11
C ARG A 21 -2.01 -3.18 7.35
N GLY A 22 -1.76 -1.89 7.14
CA GLY A 22 -1.42 -0.95 8.20
C GLY A 22 0.03 -1.05 8.68
N PRO A 23 0.53 0.00 9.36
CA PRO A 23 1.91 0.07 9.83
C PRO A 23 2.15 -0.82 11.07
N ARG A 24 3.19 -1.65 11.02
CA ARG A 24 3.61 -2.54 12.11
C ARG A 24 5.12 -2.48 12.34
N CYS A 25 5.51 -2.84 13.55
CA CYS A 25 6.90 -2.91 13.97
C CYS A 25 7.60 -4.16 13.44
N GLU A 26 8.80 -3.97 12.88
CA GLU A 26 9.53 -5.00 12.13
C GLU A 26 9.78 -6.31 12.90
N LYS A 27 10.06 -6.22 14.21
CA LYS A 27 10.42 -7.40 15.00
C LYS A 27 9.25 -7.89 15.84
N SER A 28 8.57 -6.96 16.52
CA SER A 28 7.49 -7.31 17.46
C SER A 28 6.15 -7.58 16.77
N GLY A 29 5.92 -7.07 15.55
CA GLY A 29 4.63 -7.19 14.84
C GLY A 29 3.49 -6.36 15.46
N LEU A 30 3.78 -5.62 16.53
CA LEU A 30 2.84 -4.70 17.16
C LEU A 30 2.53 -3.53 16.22
N GLU A 31 1.40 -2.88 16.47
CA GLU A 31 1.03 -1.66 15.73
C GLU A 31 1.97 -0.52 16.12
N CYS A 32 2.32 0.31 15.14
CA CYS A 32 3.13 1.49 15.40
C CYS A 32 2.35 2.57 16.13
N ASP A 33 3.06 3.47 16.82
CA ASP A 33 2.46 4.73 17.26
C ASP A 33 2.07 5.59 16.06
N VAL A 34 0.79 5.92 15.94
CA VAL A 34 0.23 6.64 14.78
C VAL A 34 0.77 8.06 14.68
N SER A 35 1.01 8.73 15.82
CA SER A 35 1.39 10.14 15.84
C SER A 35 2.83 10.37 15.41
N SER A 36 3.73 9.47 15.80
CA SER A 36 5.17 9.58 15.57
C SER A 36 5.69 8.63 14.49
N SER A 37 4.87 7.67 14.04
CA SER A 37 5.29 6.56 13.16
C SER A 37 6.48 5.78 13.73
N THR A 38 6.51 5.60 15.06
CA THR A 38 7.60 4.90 15.75
C THR A 38 7.14 3.61 16.42
N CYS A 39 8.14 2.80 16.79
CA CYS A 39 7.98 1.56 17.54
C CYS A 39 8.74 1.66 18.86
N SER A 40 8.33 0.85 19.83
CA SER A 40 9.10 0.70 21.08
C SER A 40 10.43 0.00 20.78
N ARG A 41 11.53 0.50 21.36
CA ARG A 41 12.90 0.08 21.04
C ARG A 41 13.25 0.40 19.58
N ASN A 42 14.53 0.39 19.20
CA ASN A 42 15.02 0.78 17.86
C ASN A 42 14.56 -0.19 16.73
N GLU A 43 13.26 -0.35 16.56
CA GLU A 43 12.58 -1.11 15.51
C GLU A 43 12.05 -0.15 14.45
N ARG A 44 12.00 -0.63 13.21
CA ARG A 44 11.42 0.13 12.11
C ARG A 44 9.90 -0.07 12.09
N CYS A 45 9.18 1.03 11.92
CA CYS A 45 7.76 1.00 11.60
C CYS A 45 7.58 0.98 10.08
N PHE A 46 6.83 0.00 9.55
CA PHE A 46 6.50 -0.03 8.13
C PHE A 46 5.13 -0.67 7.87
N SER A 47 4.47 -0.28 6.78
CA SER A 47 3.21 -0.90 6.34
C SER A 47 3.47 -1.90 5.21
N SER A 48 2.71 -2.99 5.21
CA SER A 48 2.78 -4.04 4.19
C SER A 48 1.57 -4.04 3.25
N GLY A 49 1.80 -4.45 2.01
CA GLY A 49 0.75 -4.69 1.03
C GLY A 49 -0.11 -5.92 1.33
N PRO A 50 -1.24 -6.09 0.62
CA PRO A 50 -2.19 -7.18 0.85
C PRO A 50 -1.74 -8.54 0.29
N GLY A 51 -0.66 -8.59 -0.51
CA GLY A 51 -0.14 -9.82 -1.11
C GLY A 51 0.81 -10.61 -0.20
N GLU A 52 1.26 -11.76 -0.69
CA GLU A 52 2.31 -12.56 -0.04
C GLU A 52 3.68 -11.92 -0.22
N ASP A 53 3.86 -11.20 -1.32
CA ASP A 53 5.05 -10.43 -1.66
C ASP A 53 4.67 -9.05 -2.25
N MET A 54 5.67 -8.26 -2.63
CA MET A 54 5.43 -6.93 -3.20
C MET A 54 4.84 -6.96 -4.61
N VAL A 55 5.10 -8.01 -5.40
CA VAL A 55 4.63 -8.14 -6.78
C VAL A 55 3.14 -8.48 -6.79
N SER A 56 2.73 -9.47 -6.01
CA SER A 56 1.34 -9.83 -5.75
C SER A 56 0.56 -8.68 -5.11
N SER A 57 1.17 -7.95 -4.16
CA SER A 57 0.55 -6.74 -3.59
C SER A 57 0.25 -5.68 -4.66
N THR A 58 1.22 -5.41 -5.54
CA THR A 58 1.05 -4.46 -6.65
C THR A 58 -0.09 -4.89 -7.57
N ARG A 59 -0.14 -6.18 -7.93
CA ARG A 59 -1.20 -6.75 -8.77
C ARG A 59 -2.57 -6.61 -8.12
N ILE A 60 -2.73 -7.00 -6.85
CA ILE A 60 -4.02 -6.93 -6.13
C ILE A 60 -4.55 -5.49 -6.08
N ILE A 61 -3.68 -4.51 -5.81
CA ILE A 61 -4.09 -3.09 -5.79
C ILE A 61 -4.48 -2.62 -7.19
N ALA A 62 -3.70 -2.96 -8.22
CA ALA A 62 -4.00 -2.58 -9.60
C ALA A 62 -5.32 -3.20 -10.11
N GLU A 63 -5.58 -4.48 -9.82
CA GLU A 63 -6.82 -5.16 -10.18
C GLU A 63 -8.04 -4.51 -9.51
N LYS A 64 -7.92 -4.10 -8.24
CA LYS A 64 -8.99 -3.36 -7.54
C LYS A 64 -9.25 -1.98 -8.15
N LEU A 65 -8.21 -1.27 -8.56
CA LEU A 65 -8.36 0.02 -9.26
C LEU A 65 -9.02 -0.16 -10.63
N LEU A 66 -8.62 -1.20 -11.37
CA LEU A 66 -9.19 -1.53 -12.67
C LEU A 66 -10.67 -1.93 -12.56
N ASP A 67 -11.02 -2.80 -11.61
CA ASP A 67 -12.40 -3.24 -11.36
C ASP A 67 -13.36 -2.07 -11.09
N LYS A 68 -12.85 -0.98 -10.49
CA LYS A 68 -13.65 0.22 -10.21
C LYS A 68 -13.65 1.24 -11.35
N ALA A 69 -12.72 1.12 -12.29
CA ALA A 69 -12.61 2.00 -13.46
C ALA A 69 -13.42 1.48 -14.66
N LEU A 70 -13.81 0.19 -14.64
CA LEU A 70 -14.69 -0.45 -15.62
C LEU A 70 -16.16 -0.34 -15.21
#